data_AF-A0A9D6SBT8-F1
#
_entry.id   AF-A0A9D6SBT8-F1
#
_cell.length_a   1.000
_cell.length_b   1.000
_cell.length_c   1.000
_cell.angle_alpha   90.00
_cell.angle_beta   90.00
_cell.angle_gamma   90.00
#
_symmetry.space_group_name_H-M   'P 1'
#
loop_
_entity.id
_entity.type
_entity.pdbx_description
1 polymer ?
#
loop_
_entity_poly.entity_id
_entity_poly.type
_entity_poly.pdbx_seq_one_letter_code
_entity_poly.pdbx_strand_id
1 'polypeptide(L)' 'MPHEQILIVDDEKLIRWSIRERLQEEGYQVREAETGKAALAG' A
#
# COMPACT_ATOMS: atom_id res chain seq x y z
N MET A 1 -15.53 -5.34 11.63
CA MET A 1 -15.59 -5.08 10.18
C MET A 1 -14.24 -5.47 9.60
N PRO A 2 -14.14 -6.23 8.50
CA PRO A 2 -12.85 -6.34 7.82
C PRO A 2 -12.44 -4.93 7.40
N HIS A 3 -11.24 -4.50 7.78
CA HIS A 3 -10.73 -3.20 7.38
C HIS A 3 -10.63 -3.14 5.85
N GLU A 4 -10.95 -1.98 5.27
CA GLU A 4 -10.88 -1.76 3.82
C GLU A 4 -9.44 -2.01 3.32
N GLN A 5 -9.32 -2.50 2.09
CA GLN A 5 -8.03 -2.77 1.46
C GLN A 5 -7.55 -1.55 0.69
N ILE A 6 -6.32 -1.10 0.96
CA ILE A 6 -5.70 0.07 0.35
C ILE A 6 -4.55 -0.36 -0.56
N LEU A 7 -4.50 0.16 -1.79
CA LEU A 7 -3.38 0.00 -2.71
C LEU A 7 -2.53 1.28 -2.72
N ILE A 8 -1.25 1.15 -2.37
CA ILE A 8 -0.26 2.23 -2.48
C ILE A 8 0.55 2.01 -3.75
N VAL A 9 0.61 3.02 -4.62
CA VAL A 9 1.42 3.02 -5.85
C VAL A 9 2.38 4.19 -5.80
N ASP A 10 3.66 3.90 -5.61
CA ASP A 10 4.72 4.91 -5.48
C ASP A 10 6.05 4.25 -5.85
N ASP A 11 6.90 4.90 -6.64
CA ASP A 11 8.19 4.36 -7.08
C ASP A 11 9.27 4.45 -5.98
N GLU A 12 9.10 5.34 -5.00
CA GLU A 12 10.04 5.53 -3.91
C GLU A 12 9.74 4.58 -2.73
N LYS A 13 10.67 3.64 -2.48
CA LYS A 13 10.52 2.59 -1.45
C LYS A 13 10.32 3.15 -0.04
N LEU A 14 11.04 4.22 0.33
CA LEU A 14 10.97 4.78 1.69
C LEU A 14 9.61 5.41 1.97
N ILE A 15 9.07 6.16 0.99
CA ILE A 15 7.74 6.75 1.06
C ILE A 15 6.70 5.63 1.19
N ARG A 16 6.73 4.66 0.27
CA ARG A 16 5.77 3.54 0.25
C ARG A 16 5.76 2.73 1.55
N TRP A 17 6.95 2.46 2.10
CA TRP A 17 7.10 1.80 3.40
C TRP A 17 6.49 2.62 4.54
N SER A 18 6.76 3.93 4.60
CA SER A 18 6.24 4.80 5.67
C SER A 18 4.71 4.88 5.67
N ILE A 19 4.09 4.91 4.49
CA ILE A 19 2.63 4.95 4.34
C ILE A 19 2.03 3.59 4.73
N ARG A 20 2.64 2.48 4.32
CA ARG A 20 2.18 1.14 4.73
C ARG A 20 2.16 0.99 6.24
N GLU A 21 3.25 1.32 6.93
CA GLU A 21 3.35 1.14 8.39
C GLU A 21 2.21 1.87 9.11
N ARG A 22 1.98 3.15 8.78
CA ARG A 22 0.90 3.95 9.37
C ARG A 22 -0.49 3.36 9.12
N LEU A 23 -0.77 2.96 7.87
CA LEU A 23 -2.06 2.37 7.52
C LEU A 23 -2.27 1.01 8.21
N GLN A 24 -1.22 0.21 8.39
CA GLN A 24 -1.30 -1.05 9.12
C GLN A 24 -1.51 -0.83 10.63
N GLU A 25 -0.89 0.20 11.22
CA GLU A 25 -1.15 0.61 12.61
C GLU A 25 -2.60 1.05 12.82
N GLU A 26 -3.22 1.68 11.81
CA GLU A 26 -4.64 2.04 11.80
C GLU A 26 -5.57 0.84 11.50
N GLY A 27 -5.01 -0.35 11.24
CA GLY A 27 -5.72 -1.60 11.04
C GLY A 27 -6.05 -1.96 9.59
N TYR A 28 -5.67 -1.13 8.61
CA TYR A 28 -5.97 -1.39 7.21
C TYR A 28 -5.15 -2.55 6.63
N GLN A 29 -5.74 -3.24 5.64
CA GLN A 29 -5.00 -4.17 4.80
C GLN A 29 -4.34 -3.39 3.67
N VAL A 30 -3.02 -3.51 3.54
CA VAL A 30 -2.26 -2.71 2.57
C VAL A 30 -1.63 -3.61 1.52
N ARG A 31 -1.82 -3.23 0.25
CA ARG A 31 -1.08 -3.76 -0.90
C ARG A 31 -0.18 -2.67 -1.45
N GLU A 32 1.05 -3.02 -1.79
CA GLU A 32 2.04 -2.11 -2.35
C GLU A 32 2.32 -2.43 -3.83
N ALA A 33 2.60 -1.41 -4.62
CA ALA A 33 3.14 -1.53 -5.97
C ALA A 33 4.17 -0.41 -6.23
N GLU A 34 5.28 -0.78 -6.88
CA GLU A 34 6.35 0.17 -7.25
C GLU A 34 6.10 0.89 -8.59
N THR A 35 5.16 0.39 -9.39
CA THR A 35 4.81 0.98 -10.69
C THR A 35 3.32 0.83 -10.95
N GLY A 36 2.77 1.66 -11.84
CA GLY A 36 1.39 1.50 -12.32
C GLY A 36 1.14 0.14 -12.97
N LYS A 37 2.13 -0.44 -13.67
CA LYS A 37 2.01 -1.78 -14.25
C LYS A 37 1.89 -2.85 -13.16
N ALA A 38 2.71 -2.79 -12.12
CA ALA A 38 2.62 -3.70 -10.98
C ALA A 38 1.28 -3.53 -10.24
N ALA A 39 0.78 -2.30 -10.13
CA ALA A 39 -0.49 -1.98 -9.50
C ALA A 39 -1.68 -2.66 -10.19
N LEU A 40 -1.67 -2.74 -11.52
CA LEU A 40 -2.73 -3.35 -12.33
C LEU A 40 -2.63 -4.89 -12.41
N ALA A 41 -1.52 -5.49 -11.98
CA ALA A 41 -1.26 -6.92 -12.16
C ALA A 41 -1.85 -7.82 -11.06
N GLY A 42 -2.45 -7.27 -10.02
CA GLY A 42 -3.06 -8.01 -8.91
C GLY A 42 -4.48 -7.58 -8.63
#